data_AF-A0A7K7WGQ7-F1
#
_entry.id   AF-A0A7K7WGQ7-F1
#
_cell.length_a   1.000
_cell.length_b   1.000
_cell.length_c   1.000
_cell.angle_alpha   90.00
_cell.angle_beta   90.00
_cell.angle_gamma   90.00
#
_symmetry.space_group_name_H-M   'P 1'
#
loop_
_entity.id
_entity.type
_entity.pdbx_description
1 polymer ?
#
loop_
_entity_poly.entity_id
_entity_poly.type
_entity_poly.pdbx_seq_one_letter_code
_entity_poly.pdbx_strand_id
1 'polypeptide(L)'
;RPGAAPLRALVLPAEHEQRAAWTVAQADMKVELLPALTDNYMYLLIDEESREAAVVDPVQPQKVLDAVKKHGVKLTTVLTTHHHWDHAGGNEKLVKMESGLRVYGGDSRVGALTQKVSHLTSLKVGSLNVKCLCTPCHTSGHICYYVTKPNSSEPPAVFTGDTLFVAGCGKFFEGTPEEMYRALIEVLGNLAPETRVYCGHEYTINNLKFARHVEPDNVAIQDKLAWAKAKYDSGEPTIPSTIAEEFTYNPFMRVRSKTVQQHAGETDPIRTMGAIRREKDNFRVPKD
;
A
#
# COMPACT_ATOMS: atom_id res chain seq x y z
N ARG A 1 -26.75 -8.15 -54.80
CA ARG A 1 -26.09 -9.21 -53.98
C ARG A 1 -24.64 -9.25 -54.45
N PRO A 2 -23.65 -8.89 -53.62
CA PRO A 2 -23.30 -9.45 -52.29
C PRO A 2 -23.65 -8.45 -51.17
N GLY A 3 -23.82 -8.79 -49.89
CA GLY A 3 -23.28 -9.88 -49.09
C GLY A 3 -22.40 -9.30 -47.98
N ALA A 4 -22.92 -8.34 -47.19
CA ALA A 4 -22.19 -7.75 -46.08
C ALA A 4 -22.08 -8.76 -44.93
N ALA A 5 -20.85 -9.17 -44.59
CA ALA A 5 -20.58 -9.94 -43.39
C ALA A 5 -20.72 -9.04 -42.16
N PRO A 6 -21.37 -9.49 -41.07
CA PRO A 6 -21.45 -8.70 -39.85
C PRO A 6 -20.07 -8.66 -39.19
N LEU A 7 -19.63 -7.47 -38.77
CA LEU A 7 -18.52 -7.32 -37.85
C LEU A 7 -18.81 -8.17 -36.61
N ARG A 8 -18.00 -9.22 -36.40
CA ARG A 8 -17.93 -9.91 -35.11
C ARG A 8 -17.47 -8.87 -34.10
N ALA A 9 -18.37 -8.49 -33.19
CA ALA A 9 -17.99 -7.84 -31.95
C ALA A 9 -16.92 -8.73 -31.30
N LEU A 10 -15.71 -8.21 -31.12
CA LEU A 10 -14.75 -8.80 -30.22
C LEU A 10 -15.39 -8.71 -28.83
N VAL A 11 -15.95 -9.81 -28.36
CA VAL A 11 -16.26 -9.99 -26.95
C VAL A 11 -14.91 -9.98 -26.24
N LEU A 12 -14.58 -8.85 -25.61
CA LEU A 12 -13.53 -8.81 -24.61
C LEU A 12 -13.88 -9.87 -23.56
N PRO A 13 -12.94 -10.73 -23.13
CA PRO A 13 -13.22 -11.64 -22.05
C PRO A 13 -13.59 -10.81 -20.81
N ALA A 14 -14.85 -10.89 -20.42
CA ALA A 14 -15.29 -10.52 -19.09
C ALA A 14 -14.78 -11.63 -18.16
N GLU A 15 -13.77 -11.33 -17.35
CA GLU A 15 -13.42 -12.03 -16.09
C GLU A 15 -12.07 -11.48 -15.58
N HIS A 16 -12.06 -10.20 -15.15
CA HIS A 16 -11.25 -9.87 -13.99
C HIS A 16 -12.14 -10.26 -12.80
N GLU A 17 -12.00 -11.48 -12.30
CA GLU A 17 -12.58 -11.85 -11.01
C GLU A 17 -12.07 -10.82 -9.99
N GLN A 18 -12.96 -9.91 -9.58
CA GLN A 18 -12.62 -8.98 -8.52
C GLN A 18 -12.36 -9.82 -7.27
N ARG A 19 -11.12 -9.78 -6.78
CA ARG A 19 -10.73 -10.46 -5.55
C ARG A 19 -11.71 -10.11 -4.44
N ALA A 20 -12.02 -11.10 -3.61
CA ALA A 20 -12.91 -10.89 -2.47
C ALA A 20 -12.25 -9.98 -1.43
N ALA A 21 -13.08 -9.25 -0.67
CA ALA A 21 -12.60 -8.52 0.48
C ALA A 21 -12.01 -9.50 1.52
N TRP A 22 -10.90 -9.12 2.14
CA TRP A 22 -10.18 -9.96 3.10
C TRP A 22 -10.04 -9.24 4.44
N THR A 23 -10.24 -9.94 5.54
CA THR A 23 -10.21 -9.35 6.88
C THR A 23 -9.01 -9.86 7.65
N VAL A 24 -8.19 -8.94 8.15
CA VAL A 24 -7.20 -9.20 9.20
C VAL A 24 -7.81 -8.73 10.52
N ALA A 25 -8.19 -9.68 11.37
CA ALA A 25 -8.77 -9.40 12.66
C ALA A 25 -7.71 -9.45 13.77
N GLN A 26 -7.73 -8.43 14.62
CA GLN A 26 -7.08 -8.39 15.92
C GLN A 26 -8.20 -8.10 16.95
N ALA A 27 -7.95 -8.33 18.23
CA ALA A 27 -8.91 -8.10 19.31
C ALA A 27 -9.32 -6.62 19.43
N ASP A 28 -8.38 -5.70 19.25
CA ASP A 28 -8.60 -4.26 19.42
C ASP A 28 -8.83 -3.52 18.10
N MET A 29 -8.24 -4.02 17.02
CA MET A 29 -8.23 -3.37 15.70
C MET A 29 -8.48 -4.40 14.60
N LYS A 30 -9.33 -4.05 13.64
CA LYS A 30 -9.60 -4.88 12.46
C LYS A 30 -9.32 -4.09 11.20
N VAL A 31 -8.70 -4.73 10.22
CA VAL A 31 -8.44 -4.14 8.90
C VAL A 31 -9.08 -5.02 7.83
N GLU A 32 -10.07 -4.48 7.13
CA GLU A 32 -10.61 -5.13 5.94
C GLU A 32 -9.98 -4.53 4.67
N LEU A 33 -9.33 -5.40 3.91
CA LEU A 33 -8.77 -5.13 2.60
C LEU A 33 -9.91 -5.15 1.58
N LEU A 34 -10.04 -4.06 0.84
CA LEU A 34 -11.07 -3.86 -0.18
C LEU A 34 -10.40 -3.71 -1.54
N PRO A 35 -10.35 -4.78 -2.36
CA PRO A 35 -9.82 -4.71 -3.71
C PRO A 35 -10.56 -3.68 -4.56
N ALA A 36 -9.80 -2.79 -5.20
CA ALA A 36 -10.30 -1.72 -6.04
C ALA A 36 -9.56 -1.67 -7.38
N LEU A 37 -10.25 -1.15 -8.40
CA LEU A 37 -9.70 -1.03 -9.75
C LEU A 37 -9.15 -2.38 -10.25
N THR A 38 -7.90 -2.41 -10.70
CA THR A 38 -7.23 -3.62 -11.18
C THR A 38 -6.45 -4.32 -10.07
N ASP A 39 -5.69 -3.55 -9.28
CA ASP A 39 -4.74 -4.08 -8.29
C ASP A 39 -4.57 -3.18 -7.05
N ASN A 40 -5.38 -2.12 -6.91
CA ASN A 40 -5.35 -1.25 -5.73
C ASN A 40 -6.01 -1.94 -4.54
N TYR A 41 -5.55 -1.62 -3.33
CA TYR A 41 -6.26 -1.91 -2.09
C TYR A 41 -6.68 -0.63 -1.38
N MET A 42 -7.96 -0.55 -1.05
CA MET A 42 -8.46 0.36 -0.01
C MET A 42 -8.54 -0.41 1.30
N TYR A 43 -8.51 0.29 2.43
CA TYR A 43 -8.54 -0.36 3.74
C TYR A 43 -9.61 0.24 4.63
N LEU A 44 -10.52 -0.59 5.14
CA LEU A 44 -11.43 -0.20 6.23
C LEU A 44 -10.77 -0.57 7.55
N LEU A 45 -10.24 0.44 8.25
CA LEU A 45 -9.68 0.35 9.59
C LEU A 45 -10.79 0.53 10.62
N ILE A 46 -10.98 -0.46 11.48
CA ILE A 46 -12.05 -0.51 12.47
C ILE A 46 -11.42 -0.53 13.86
N ASP A 47 -11.86 0.40 14.70
CA ASP A 47 -11.67 0.32 16.15
C ASP A 47 -12.76 -0.59 16.74
N GLU A 48 -12.37 -1.75 17.27
CA GLU A 48 -13.35 -2.72 17.80
C GLU A 48 -14.03 -2.19 19.08
N GLU A 49 -13.39 -1.29 19.83
CA GLU A 49 -13.95 -0.72 21.08
C GLU A 49 -15.08 0.29 20.80
N SER A 50 -14.81 1.32 20.00
CA SER A 50 -15.81 2.38 19.74
C SER A 50 -16.74 2.09 18.56
N ARG A 51 -16.39 1.11 17.72
CA ARG A 51 -17.01 0.88 16.40
C ARG A 51 -16.89 2.06 15.43
N GLU A 52 -16.02 3.03 15.71
CA GLU A 52 -15.61 4.01 14.71
C GLU A 52 -14.65 3.37 13.70
N ALA A 53 -14.72 3.86 12.47
CA ALA A 53 -13.87 3.40 11.39
C ALA A 53 -13.26 4.56 10.59
N ALA A 54 -12.10 4.29 10.03
CA ALA A 54 -11.48 5.09 8.99
C ALA A 54 -11.35 4.27 7.71
N VAL A 55 -11.41 4.95 6.56
CA VAL A 55 -11.06 4.35 5.28
C VAL A 55 -9.77 4.96 4.74
N VAL A 56 -8.88 4.12 4.24
CA VAL A 56 -7.66 4.52 3.56
C VAL A 56 -7.86 4.43 2.05
N ASP A 57 -7.53 5.51 1.34
CA ASP A 57 -7.51 5.62 -0.13
C ASP A 57 -8.81 5.16 -0.85
N PRO A 58 -9.99 5.77 -0.58
CA PRO A 58 -11.30 5.24 -0.92
C PRO A 58 -11.74 5.48 -2.38
N VAL A 59 -10.95 5.07 -3.38
CA VAL A 59 -11.22 5.33 -4.82
C VAL A 59 -12.56 4.76 -5.33
N GLN A 60 -13.11 3.71 -4.71
CA GLN A 60 -14.44 3.17 -5.02
C GLN A 60 -15.41 3.31 -3.82
N PRO A 61 -16.01 4.50 -3.58
CA PRO A 61 -16.79 4.79 -2.36
C PRO A 61 -17.94 3.84 -2.05
N GLN A 62 -18.64 3.32 -3.06
CA GLN A 62 -19.75 2.39 -2.81
C GLN A 62 -19.28 1.11 -2.11
N LYS A 63 -18.15 0.53 -2.54
CA LYS A 63 -17.56 -0.66 -1.89
C LYS A 63 -17.20 -0.38 -0.43
N VAL A 64 -16.73 0.84 -0.13
CA VAL A 64 -16.44 1.28 1.23
C VAL A 64 -17.71 1.30 2.07
N LEU A 65 -18.78 1.92 1.58
CA LEU A 65 -20.04 2.00 2.33
C LEU A 65 -20.71 0.62 2.51
N ASP A 66 -20.59 -0.27 1.53
CA ASP A 66 -21.06 -1.64 1.64
C ASP A 66 -20.29 -2.40 2.74
N ALA A 67 -18.97 -2.21 2.83
CA ALA A 67 -18.14 -2.77 3.90
C ALA A 67 -18.48 -2.15 5.28
N VAL A 68 -18.66 -0.83 5.37
CA VAL A 68 -19.11 -0.13 6.58
C VAL A 68 -20.43 -0.71 7.08
N LYS A 69 -21.40 -0.91 6.18
CA LYS A 69 -22.68 -1.55 6.49
C LYS A 69 -22.52 -3.01 6.92
N LYS A 70 -21.69 -3.79 6.21
CA LYS A 70 -21.40 -5.20 6.52
C LYS A 70 -20.86 -5.37 7.94
N HIS A 71 -19.96 -4.49 8.38
CA HIS A 71 -19.39 -4.56 9.74
C HIS A 71 -20.20 -3.79 10.77
N GLY A 72 -21.22 -3.02 10.39
CA GLY A 72 -22.02 -2.22 11.32
C GLY A 72 -21.16 -1.21 12.09
N VAL A 73 -20.27 -0.51 11.39
CA VAL A 73 -19.34 0.49 11.96
C VAL A 73 -19.75 1.90 11.53
N LYS A 74 -19.27 2.91 12.26
CA LYS A 74 -19.47 4.32 11.91
C LYS A 74 -18.23 4.86 11.22
N LEU A 75 -18.32 5.16 9.93
CA LEU A 75 -17.24 5.80 9.19
C LEU A 75 -17.13 7.28 9.62
N THR A 76 -15.97 7.69 10.13
CA THR A 76 -15.73 9.08 10.60
C THR A 76 -14.60 9.79 9.86
N THR A 77 -13.73 9.01 9.22
CA THR A 77 -12.40 9.48 8.83
C THR A 77 -11.99 8.89 7.48
N VAL A 78 -11.41 9.72 6.61
CA VAL A 78 -10.72 9.31 5.39
C VAL A 78 -9.24 9.64 5.55
N LEU A 79 -8.37 8.67 5.32
CA LEU A 79 -6.92 8.82 5.34
C LEU A 79 -6.41 8.66 3.91
N THR A 80 -5.96 9.75 3.29
CA THR A 80 -5.48 9.73 1.90
C THR A 80 -3.96 9.77 1.88
N THR A 81 -3.32 8.69 1.43
CA THR A 81 -1.86 8.57 1.43
C THR A 81 -1.21 9.59 0.50
N HIS A 82 -1.77 9.77 -0.70
CA HIS A 82 -1.28 10.74 -1.66
C HIS A 82 -2.33 11.13 -2.71
N HIS A 83 -2.00 12.11 -3.55
CA HIS A 83 -2.96 12.77 -4.43
C HIS A 83 -3.27 12.04 -5.75
N HIS A 84 -2.59 10.93 -6.07
CA HIS A 84 -2.91 10.21 -7.30
C HIS A 84 -4.35 9.72 -7.30
N TRP A 85 -4.96 9.74 -8.48
CA TRP A 85 -6.39 9.54 -8.66
C TRP A 85 -6.87 8.17 -8.16
N ASP A 86 -6.06 7.14 -8.33
CA ASP A 86 -6.37 5.78 -7.90
C ASP A 86 -6.37 5.60 -6.37
N HIS A 87 -5.97 6.63 -5.62
CA HIS A 87 -6.06 6.71 -4.15
C HIS A 87 -7.08 7.76 -3.69
N ALA A 88 -6.96 9.00 -4.21
CA ALA A 88 -7.75 10.14 -3.77
C ALA A 88 -9.04 10.37 -4.58
N GLY A 89 -9.19 9.72 -5.74
CA GLY A 89 -10.23 10.01 -6.74
C GLY A 89 -11.66 9.73 -6.27
N GLY A 90 -11.83 8.97 -5.19
CA GLY A 90 -13.13 8.69 -4.60
C GLY A 90 -13.55 9.66 -3.49
N ASN A 91 -12.63 10.51 -2.98
CA ASN A 91 -12.87 11.35 -1.80
C ASN A 91 -14.10 12.26 -1.98
N GLU A 92 -14.16 13.02 -3.07
CA GLU A 92 -15.26 13.95 -3.40
C GLU A 92 -16.62 13.26 -3.47
N LYS A 93 -16.66 12.04 -3.98
CA LYS A 93 -17.90 11.26 -4.06
C LYS A 93 -18.27 10.70 -2.69
N LEU A 94 -17.31 10.20 -1.93
CA LEU A 94 -17.55 9.64 -0.61
C LEU A 94 -18.12 10.68 0.36
N VAL A 95 -17.57 11.89 0.42
CA VAL A 95 -18.07 12.96 1.32
C VAL A 95 -19.47 13.48 0.99
N LYS A 96 -19.93 13.26 -0.26
CA LYS A 96 -21.31 13.55 -0.67
C LYS A 96 -22.28 12.43 -0.27
N MET A 97 -21.79 11.20 -0.18
CA MET A 97 -22.58 10.03 0.20
C MET A 97 -22.66 9.85 1.72
N GLU A 98 -21.63 10.26 2.45
CA GLU A 98 -21.52 10.18 3.91
C GLU A 98 -21.09 11.54 4.46
N SER A 99 -21.99 12.18 5.19
CA SER A 99 -21.78 13.55 5.69
C SER A 99 -20.94 13.58 6.97
N GLY A 100 -20.13 14.62 7.15
CA GLY A 100 -19.38 14.83 8.39
C GLY A 100 -18.03 14.08 8.45
N LEU A 101 -17.60 13.47 7.35
CA LEU A 101 -16.28 12.84 7.25
C LEU A 101 -15.16 13.87 7.34
N ARG A 102 -14.11 13.52 8.08
CA ARG A 102 -12.84 14.25 8.09
C ARG A 102 -11.90 13.59 7.09
N VAL A 103 -11.58 14.30 6.01
CA VAL A 103 -10.61 13.89 5.00
C VAL A 103 -9.23 14.44 5.34
N TYR A 104 -8.31 13.54 5.67
CA TYR A 104 -6.91 13.80 5.98
C TYR A 104 -6.00 13.51 4.79
N GLY A 105 -4.94 14.31 4.63
CA GLY A 105 -3.92 14.14 3.60
C GLY A 105 -2.79 15.16 3.74
N GLY A 106 -1.61 14.86 3.18
CA GLY A 106 -0.43 15.74 3.24
C GLY A 106 -0.38 16.80 2.14
N ASP A 107 -1.24 16.69 1.13
CA ASP A 107 -1.15 17.45 -0.12
C ASP A 107 -2.44 18.21 -0.40
N SER A 108 -2.34 19.48 -0.80
CA SER A 108 -3.50 20.29 -1.20
C SER A 108 -4.16 19.80 -2.49
N ARG A 109 -3.50 18.92 -3.25
CA ARG A 109 -4.05 18.25 -4.44
C ARG A 109 -5.02 17.12 -4.10
N VAL A 110 -5.10 16.69 -2.83
CA VAL A 110 -6.07 15.69 -2.38
C VAL A 110 -7.50 16.27 -2.46
N GLY A 111 -8.37 15.61 -3.22
CA GLY A 111 -9.78 15.98 -3.34
C GLY A 111 -10.53 15.90 -2.02
N ALA A 112 -11.48 16.81 -1.81
CA ALA A 112 -12.28 16.98 -0.58
C ALA A 112 -11.47 17.10 0.72
N LEU A 113 -10.19 17.51 0.66
CA LEU A 113 -9.35 17.65 1.85
C LEU A 113 -9.96 18.62 2.86
N THR A 114 -10.11 18.16 4.11
CA THR A 114 -10.61 18.99 5.22
C THR A 114 -9.55 19.21 6.29
N GLN A 115 -8.58 18.30 6.40
CA GLN A 115 -7.56 18.29 7.45
C GLN A 115 -6.19 18.03 6.80
N LYS A 116 -5.46 19.10 6.47
CA LYS A 116 -4.08 18.98 5.99
C LYS A 116 -3.16 18.58 7.15
N VAL A 117 -2.36 17.54 6.97
CA VAL A 117 -1.45 17.02 8.01
C VAL A 117 0.01 17.16 7.61
N SER A 118 0.88 17.16 8.61
CA SER A 118 2.34 17.16 8.46
C SER A 118 2.98 16.01 9.25
N HIS A 119 4.29 15.88 9.14
CA HIS A 119 5.06 14.82 9.82
C HIS A 119 4.82 14.87 11.33
N LEU A 120 4.53 13.71 11.93
CA LEU A 120 4.20 13.50 13.34
C LEU A 120 2.87 14.10 13.82
N THR A 121 2.05 14.65 12.91
CA THR A 121 0.66 14.98 13.24
C THR A 121 -0.03 13.73 13.77
N SER A 122 -0.73 13.86 14.89
CA SER A 122 -1.44 12.76 15.52
C SER A 122 -2.94 13.03 15.53
N LEU A 123 -3.73 12.00 15.26
CA LEU A 123 -5.19 12.02 15.30
C LEU A 123 -5.71 10.70 15.88
N LYS A 124 -7.03 10.62 16.04
CA LYS A 124 -7.71 9.43 16.56
C LYS A 124 -8.82 8.94 15.64
N VAL A 125 -8.99 7.63 15.66
CA VAL A 125 -10.16 6.90 15.12
C VAL A 125 -10.70 6.12 16.30
N GLY A 126 -11.76 6.62 16.95
CA GLY A 126 -12.18 6.12 18.25
C GLY A 126 -11.04 6.11 19.27
N SER A 127 -10.71 4.91 19.77
CA SER A 127 -9.65 4.65 20.73
C SER A 127 -8.26 4.42 20.11
N LEU A 128 -8.19 4.24 18.78
CA LEU A 128 -6.94 4.03 18.05
C LEU A 128 -6.20 5.36 17.87
N ASN A 129 -4.88 5.32 18.05
CA ASN A 129 -3.98 6.43 17.74
C ASN A 129 -3.44 6.28 16.33
N VAL A 130 -3.53 7.35 15.53
CA VAL A 130 -2.96 7.41 14.18
C VAL A 130 -1.93 8.52 14.14
N LYS A 131 -0.70 8.18 13.76
CA LYS A 131 0.43 9.10 13.56
C LYS A 131 0.73 9.21 12.08
N CYS A 132 0.75 10.44 11.56
CA CYS A 132 1.10 10.75 10.18
C CYS A 132 2.61 10.80 10.01
N LEU A 133 3.15 10.05 9.05
CA LEU A 133 4.56 9.99 8.72
C LEU A 133 4.75 10.48 7.29
N CYS A 134 5.27 11.70 7.11
CA CYS A 134 5.67 12.17 5.78
C CYS A 134 6.76 11.28 5.18
N THR A 135 6.51 10.81 3.96
CA THR A 135 7.39 9.93 3.19
C THR A 135 7.49 10.43 1.73
N PRO A 136 7.93 11.68 1.53
CA PRO A 136 8.03 12.26 0.19
C PRO A 136 8.97 11.41 -0.66
N CYS A 137 8.56 11.11 -1.89
CA CYS A 137 9.41 10.65 -3.00
C CYS A 137 8.51 10.25 -4.17
N HIS A 138 7.63 9.27 -3.95
CA HIS A 138 6.65 8.87 -4.96
C HIS A 138 5.76 10.04 -5.37
N THR A 139 5.25 10.75 -4.37
CA THR A 139 4.78 12.12 -4.50
C THR A 139 5.38 12.95 -3.37
N SER A 140 5.48 14.26 -3.57
CA SER A 140 6.03 15.21 -2.60
C SER A 140 5.17 15.35 -1.33
N GLY A 141 3.87 15.10 -1.43
CA GLY A 141 2.91 15.21 -0.33
C GLY A 141 2.52 13.87 0.33
N HIS A 142 3.27 12.79 0.07
CA HIS A 142 2.92 11.43 0.52
C HIS A 142 2.98 11.28 2.05
N ILE A 143 1.95 10.67 2.63
CA ILE A 143 1.82 10.35 4.05
C ILE A 143 1.58 8.84 4.22
N CYS A 144 2.40 8.22 5.07
CA CYS A 144 2.08 6.92 5.66
C CYS A 144 1.34 7.13 7.00
N TYR A 145 0.36 6.28 7.30
CA TYR A 145 -0.41 6.35 8.54
C TYR A 145 -0.07 5.19 9.46
N TYR A 146 0.63 5.46 10.56
CA TYR A 146 0.99 4.47 11.57
C TYR A 146 -0.05 4.43 12.68
N VAL A 147 -0.65 3.26 12.89
CA VAL A 147 -1.79 3.05 13.78
C VAL A 147 -1.40 2.14 14.93
N THR A 148 -1.70 2.59 16.15
CA THR A 148 -1.47 1.84 17.38
C THR A 148 -2.69 1.90 18.29
N LYS A 149 -2.83 0.89 19.13
CA LYS A 149 -3.75 0.89 20.26
C LYS A 149 -2.93 1.04 21.56
N PRO A 150 -3.10 2.12 22.33
CA PRO A 150 -2.45 2.26 23.63
C PRO A 150 -2.80 1.10 24.56
N ASN A 151 -1.82 0.61 25.31
CA ASN A 151 -1.96 -0.52 26.25
C ASN A 151 -2.41 -1.85 25.60
N SER A 152 -2.24 -1.99 24.29
CA SER A 152 -2.46 -3.26 23.59
C SER A 152 -1.17 -4.05 23.45
N SER A 153 -1.30 -5.38 23.45
CA SER A 153 -0.21 -6.31 23.09
C SER A 153 -0.21 -6.65 21.60
N GLU A 154 -1.18 -6.14 20.85
CA GLU A 154 -1.34 -6.47 19.45
C GLU A 154 -0.42 -5.63 18.55
N PRO A 155 0.09 -6.21 17.45
CA PRO A 155 1.03 -5.51 16.60
C PRO A 155 0.37 -4.27 15.96
N PRO A 156 1.11 -3.15 15.85
CA PRO A 156 0.71 -1.98 15.09
C PRO A 156 0.45 -2.25 13.60
N ALA A 157 -0.17 -1.27 12.93
CA ALA A 157 -0.31 -1.25 11.48
C ALA A 157 0.31 0.02 10.88
N VAL A 158 0.79 -0.05 9.65
CA VAL A 158 1.17 1.12 8.86
C VAL A 158 0.58 1.02 7.46
N PHE A 159 -0.16 2.05 7.07
CA PHE A 159 -0.68 2.20 5.70
C PHE A 159 0.31 3.01 4.89
N THR A 160 0.95 2.37 3.91
CA THR A 160 2.14 2.92 3.24
C THR A 160 1.87 3.48 1.86
N GLY A 161 0.64 3.35 1.35
CA GLY A 161 0.28 3.70 -0.02
C GLY A 161 1.37 3.24 -0.99
N ASP A 162 1.84 4.18 -1.79
CA ASP A 162 2.86 3.93 -2.81
C ASP A 162 4.31 4.22 -2.39
N THR A 163 4.59 4.42 -1.11
CA THR A 163 5.98 4.54 -0.63
C THR A 163 6.63 3.15 -0.56
N LEU A 164 6.06 2.26 0.25
CA LEU A 164 6.54 0.89 0.49
C LEU A 164 5.47 -0.10 0.01
N PHE A 165 5.87 -1.04 -0.84
CA PHE A 165 5.08 -2.22 -1.21
C PHE A 165 5.70 -3.46 -0.61
N VAL A 166 4.95 -4.56 -0.54
CA VAL A 166 5.55 -5.87 -0.27
C VAL A 166 6.62 -6.16 -1.33
N ALA A 167 7.87 -6.30 -0.87
CA ALA A 167 9.08 -6.52 -1.65
C ALA A 167 9.44 -5.41 -2.67
N GLY A 168 8.83 -4.23 -2.58
CA GLY A 168 9.08 -3.14 -3.53
C GLY A 168 8.93 -1.75 -2.92
N CYS A 169 9.05 -0.73 -3.78
CA CYS A 169 8.73 0.66 -3.47
C CYS A 169 8.10 1.35 -4.69
N GLY A 170 7.51 2.51 -4.47
CA GLY A 170 7.00 3.37 -5.54
C GLY A 170 8.07 3.83 -6.53
N LYS A 171 7.63 4.18 -7.73
CA LYS A 171 8.46 4.99 -8.65
C LYS A 171 8.66 6.38 -8.06
N PHE A 172 9.80 7.00 -8.34
CA PHE A 172 10.18 8.30 -7.78
C PHE A 172 9.68 9.43 -8.71
N PHE A 173 8.37 9.60 -8.82
CA PHE A 173 7.79 10.56 -9.78
C PHE A 173 8.09 12.01 -9.41
N GLU A 174 8.09 12.34 -8.11
CA GLU A 174 8.26 13.71 -7.61
C GLU A 174 9.41 13.83 -6.60
N GLY A 175 10.39 12.93 -6.65
CA GLY A 175 11.43 12.90 -5.63
C GLY A 175 12.68 12.13 -6.00
N THR A 176 13.55 11.94 -5.02
CA THR A 176 14.93 11.46 -5.23
C THR A 176 15.24 10.15 -4.49
N PRO A 177 16.34 9.46 -4.82
CA PRO A 177 16.81 8.31 -4.07
C PRO A 177 17.09 8.61 -2.58
N GLU A 178 17.58 9.80 -2.27
CA GLU A 178 17.82 10.28 -0.89
C GLU A 178 16.50 10.32 -0.11
N GLU A 179 15.44 10.84 -0.72
CA GLU A 179 14.13 10.93 -0.10
C GLU A 179 13.50 9.55 0.11
N MET A 180 13.58 8.64 -0.88
CA MET A 180 13.10 7.27 -0.70
C MET A 180 13.92 6.53 0.37
N TYR A 181 15.23 6.73 0.42
CA TYR A 181 16.08 6.15 1.47
C TYR A 181 15.64 6.63 2.85
N ARG A 182 15.43 7.94 3.02
CA ARG A 182 14.90 8.49 4.28
C ARG A 182 13.53 7.90 4.62
N ALA A 183 12.61 7.85 3.67
CA ALA A 183 11.27 7.32 3.88
C ALA A 183 11.29 5.85 4.32
N LEU A 184 12.03 5.01 3.60
CA LEU A 184 12.06 3.56 3.84
C LEU A 184 12.91 3.18 5.04
N ILE A 185 14.10 3.75 5.18
CA ILE A 185 15.09 3.30 6.16
C ILE A 185 15.04 4.10 7.46
N GLU A 186 14.84 5.42 7.39
CA GLU A 186 14.90 6.30 8.56
C GLU A 186 13.52 6.59 9.17
N VAL A 187 12.45 6.48 8.39
CA VAL A 187 11.07 6.70 8.87
C VAL A 187 10.36 5.37 9.10
N LEU A 188 10.09 4.60 8.04
CA LEU A 188 9.34 3.34 8.15
C LEU A 188 10.19 2.22 8.78
N GLY A 189 11.46 2.14 8.44
CA GLY A 189 12.40 1.13 8.96
C GLY A 189 12.69 1.25 10.46
N ASN A 190 12.35 2.38 11.07
CA ASN A 190 12.46 2.61 12.52
C ASN A 190 11.17 2.29 13.30
N LEU A 191 10.10 1.85 12.62
CA LEU A 191 8.92 1.32 13.28
C LEU A 191 9.20 -0.05 13.91
N ALA A 192 8.32 -0.50 14.82
CA ALA A 192 8.48 -1.79 15.46
C ALA A 192 8.50 -2.92 14.41
N PRO A 193 9.39 -3.93 14.52
CA PRO A 193 9.57 -4.96 13.49
C PRO A 193 8.27 -5.72 13.13
N GLU A 194 7.41 -5.94 14.12
CA GLU A 194 6.11 -6.62 13.98
C GLU A 194 5.02 -5.75 13.35
N THR A 195 5.29 -4.48 13.06
CA THR A 195 4.32 -3.56 12.44
C THR A 195 3.87 -4.12 11.10
N ARG A 196 2.56 -4.31 10.94
CA ARG A 196 1.94 -4.82 9.72
C ARG A 196 1.90 -3.75 8.63
N VAL A 197 2.35 -4.09 7.44
CA VAL A 197 2.45 -3.18 6.29
C VAL A 197 1.26 -3.39 5.35
N TYR A 198 0.49 -2.32 5.13
CA TYR A 198 -0.67 -2.28 4.24
C TYR A 198 -0.42 -1.28 3.10
N CYS A 199 0.00 -1.78 1.94
CA CYS A 199 0.47 -0.95 0.82
C CYS A 199 -0.57 -0.71 -0.28
N GLY A 200 -0.32 0.23 -1.19
CA GLY A 200 -1.33 0.67 -2.18
C GLY A 200 -1.79 -0.40 -3.17
N HIS A 201 -0.91 -1.34 -3.54
CA HIS A 201 -1.14 -2.23 -4.68
C HIS A 201 -0.68 -3.68 -4.46
N GLU A 202 -1.30 -4.59 -5.22
CA GLU A 202 -0.94 -6.01 -5.35
C GLU A 202 0.21 -6.24 -6.36
N TYR A 203 1.40 -5.71 -6.05
CA TYR A 203 2.59 -5.84 -6.92
C TYR A 203 3.56 -6.94 -6.49
N THR A 204 3.23 -7.70 -5.46
CA THR A 204 4.14 -8.57 -4.70
C THR A 204 4.90 -9.57 -5.56
N ILE A 205 4.23 -10.29 -6.47
CA ILE A 205 4.89 -11.30 -7.32
C ILE A 205 5.93 -10.63 -8.23
N ASN A 206 5.58 -9.54 -8.89
CA ASN A 206 6.50 -8.84 -9.81
C ASN A 206 7.65 -8.17 -9.04
N ASN A 207 7.37 -7.67 -7.84
CA ASN A 207 8.39 -7.15 -6.93
C ASN A 207 9.39 -8.24 -6.52
N LEU A 208 8.91 -9.42 -6.12
CA LEU A 208 9.75 -10.54 -5.73
C LEU A 208 10.53 -11.15 -6.90
N LYS A 209 9.97 -11.16 -8.11
CA LYS A 209 10.72 -11.54 -9.33
C LYS A 209 11.92 -10.63 -9.57
N PHE A 210 11.75 -9.32 -9.37
CA PHE A 210 12.87 -8.37 -9.43
C PHE A 210 13.83 -8.55 -8.25
N ALA A 211 13.32 -8.74 -7.03
CA ALA A 211 14.16 -8.99 -5.86
C ALA A 211 15.05 -10.24 -6.07
N ARG A 212 14.50 -11.30 -6.67
CA ARG A 212 15.24 -12.54 -7.01
C ARG A 212 16.32 -12.29 -8.07
N HIS A 213 16.12 -11.32 -8.97
CA HIS A 213 17.16 -10.91 -9.93
C HIS A 213 18.31 -10.17 -9.22
N VAL A 214 17.99 -9.33 -8.22
CA VAL A 214 18.99 -8.57 -7.44
C VAL A 214 19.77 -9.45 -6.46
N GLU A 215 19.10 -10.41 -5.81
CA GLU A 215 19.70 -11.32 -4.83
C GLU A 215 19.28 -12.78 -5.11
N PRO A 216 19.86 -13.46 -6.12
CA PRO A 216 19.42 -14.79 -6.55
C PRO A 216 19.55 -15.86 -5.47
N ASP A 217 20.54 -15.74 -4.58
CA ASP A 217 20.81 -16.72 -3.52
C ASP A 217 20.05 -16.43 -2.20
N ASN A 218 19.21 -15.38 -2.15
CA ASN A 218 18.45 -15.04 -0.95
C ASN A 218 17.19 -15.92 -0.82
N VAL A 219 17.27 -16.91 0.07
CA VAL A 219 16.19 -17.90 0.33
C VAL A 219 14.88 -17.24 0.75
N ALA A 220 14.92 -16.15 1.53
CA ALA A 220 13.71 -15.45 1.97
C ALA A 220 12.90 -14.90 0.78
N ILE A 221 13.57 -14.47 -0.29
CA ILE A 221 12.90 -14.02 -1.53
C ILE A 221 12.22 -15.20 -2.22
N GLN A 222 12.91 -16.35 -2.30
CA GLN A 222 12.40 -17.55 -2.97
C GLN A 222 11.16 -18.08 -2.25
N ASP A 223 11.23 -18.21 -0.93
CA ASP A 223 10.11 -18.66 -0.08
C ASP A 223 8.92 -17.71 -0.17
N LYS A 224 9.16 -16.39 -0.06
CA LYS A 224 8.10 -15.39 -0.17
C LYS A 224 7.48 -15.36 -1.56
N LEU A 225 8.25 -15.61 -2.62
CA LEU A 225 7.73 -15.69 -3.99
C LEU A 225 6.85 -16.93 -4.19
N ALA A 226 7.27 -18.09 -3.67
CA ALA A 226 6.45 -19.30 -3.71
C ALA A 226 5.13 -19.11 -2.95
N TRP A 227 5.19 -18.51 -1.75
CA TRP A 227 4.02 -18.15 -0.96
C TRP A 227 3.10 -17.17 -1.72
N ALA A 228 3.66 -16.13 -2.34
CA ALA A 228 2.88 -15.13 -3.07
C ALA A 228 2.16 -15.72 -4.29
N LYS A 229 2.81 -16.65 -5.02
CA LYS A 229 2.17 -17.40 -6.12
C LYS A 229 0.99 -18.24 -5.60
N ALA A 230 1.16 -18.97 -4.50
CA ALA A 230 0.07 -19.75 -3.89
C ALA A 230 -1.10 -18.87 -3.42
N LYS A 231 -0.84 -17.68 -2.87
CA LYS A 231 -1.88 -16.70 -2.50
C LYS A 231 -2.63 -16.18 -3.73
N TYR A 232 -1.89 -15.84 -4.79
CA TYR A 232 -2.49 -15.41 -6.05
C TYR A 232 -3.40 -16.49 -6.65
N ASP A 233 -2.93 -17.73 -6.71
CA ASP A 233 -3.68 -18.87 -7.26
C ASP A 233 -4.94 -19.21 -6.45
N SER A 234 -4.98 -18.84 -5.17
CA SER A 234 -6.15 -18.98 -4.28
C SER A 234 -7.03 -17.73 -4.21
N GLY A 235 -6.69 -16.66 -4.94
CA GLY A 235 -7.43 -15.39 -4.93
C GLY A 235 -7.27 -14.58 -3.64
N GLU A 236 -6.32 -14.95 -2.77
CA GLU A 236 -6.04 -14.26 -1.51
C GLU A 236 -5.05 -13.09 -1.70
N PRO A 237 -5.17 -12.02 -0.91
CA PRO A 237 -4.20 -10.92 -0.92
C PRO A 237 -2.83 -11.37 -0.40
N THR A 238 -1.77 -10.73 -0.88
CA THR A 238 -0.41 -10.90 -0.32
C THR A 238 -0.08 -9.89 0.78
N ILE A 239 -1.09 -9.12 1.21
CA ILE A 239 -1.02 -8.06 2.22
C ILE A 239 -1.82 -8.53 3.45
N PRO A 240 -1.37 -8.24 4.67
CA PRO A 240 -0.16 -7.49 5.03
C PRO A 240 1.12 -8.34 5.04
N SER A 241 2.27 -7.67 4.91
CA SER A 241 3.57 -8.15 5.40
C SER A 241 3.91 -7.46 6.73
N THR A 242 5.16 -7.55 7.18
CA THR A 242 5.69 -6.82 8.35
C THR A 242 6.97 -6.07 8.03
N ILE A 243 7.30 -5.03 8.81
CA ILE A 243 8.56 -4.29 8.67
C ILE A 243 9.77 -5.24 8.75
N ALA A 244 9.75 -6.21 9.67
CA ALA A 244 10.78 -7.24 9.80
C ALA A 244 10.95 -8.06 8.50
N GLU A 245 9.85 -8.54 7.93
CA GLU A 245 9.85 -9.30 6.68
C GLU A 245 10.44 -8.49 5.53
N GLU A 246 10.07 -7.21 5.38
CA GLU A 246 10.58 -6.38 4.29
C GLU A 246 12.11 -6.24 4.33
N PHE A 247 12.74 -6.20 5.50
CA PHE A 247 14.21 -6.20 5.61
C PHE A 247 14.87 -7.53 5.16
N THR A 248 14.11 -8.61 4.99
CA THR A 248 14.64 -9.91 4.54
C THR A 248 14.66 -10.06 3.02
N TYR A 249 13.68 -9.49 2.30
CA TYR A 249 13.51 -9.74 0.87
C TYR A 249 13.34 -8.48 0.00
N ASN A 250 13.10 -7.30 0.56
CA ASN A 250 12.84 -6.10 -0.24
C ASN A 250 14.16 -5.41 -0.60
N PRO A 251 14.56 -5.36 -1.88
CA PRO A 251 15.85 -4.80 -2.27
C PRO A 251 16.00 -3.32 -1.89
N PHE A 252 14.88 -2.57 -1.81
CA PHE A 252 14.88 -1.16 -1.42
C PHE A 252 15.04 -0.97 0.09
N MET A 253 14.55 -1.89 0.92
CA MET A 253 14.81 -1.89 2.38
C MET A 253 16.21 -2.43 2.71
N ARG A 254 16.86 -3.08 1.74
CA ARG A 254 18.14 -3.78 1.88
C ARG A 254 19.31 -3.07 1.22
N VAL A 255 19.18 -1.80 0.84
CA VAL A 255 20.25 -1.02 0.18
C VAL A 255 21.51 -0.82 1.04
N ARG A 256 21.46 -1.13 2.34
CA ARG A 256 22.62 -1.22 3.24
C ARG A 256 23.32 -2.59 3.22
N SER A 257 22.71 -3.60 2.61
CA SER A 257 23.29 -4.94 2.47
C SER A 257 24.40 -4.95 1.43
N LYS A 258 25.51 -5.62 1.75
CA LYS A 258 26.63 -5.78 0.80
C LYS A 258 26.23 -6.47 -0.49
N THR A 259 25.32 -7.43 -0.43
CA THR A 259 24.83 -8.18 -1.61
C THR A 259 24.10 -7.26 -2.60
N VAL A 260 23.19 -6.43 -2.11
CA VAL A 260 22.45 -5.44 -2.94
C VAL A 260 23.39 -4.37 -3.48
N GLN A 261 24.33 -3.90 -2.66
CA GLN A 261 25.37 -2.94 -3.06
C GLN A 261 26.27 -3.49 -4.16
N GLN A 262 26.73 -4.74 -4.03
CA GLN A 262 27.53 -5.44 -5.04
C GLN A 262 26.77 -5.60 -6.36
N HIS A 263 25.49 -6.00 -6.31
CA HIS A 263 24.63 -6.06 -7.51
C HIS A 263 24.53 -4.70 -8.21
N ALA A 264 24.33 -3.64 -7.43
CA ALA A 264 24.24 -2.28 -7.96
C ALA A 264 25.58 -1.70 -8.45
N GLY A 265 26.72 -2.30 -8.07
CA GLY A 265 28.05 -1.73 -8.31
C GLY A 265 28.34 -0.47 -7.49
N GLU A 266 27.69 -0.33 -6.33
CA GLU A 266 27.77 0.84 -5.45
C GLU A 266 28.23 0.45 -4.04
N THR A 267 28.66 1.41 -3.23
CA THR A 267 28.99 1.19 -1.81
C THR A 267 28.22 2.11 -0.86
N ASP A 268 27.55 3.11 -1.43
CA ASP A 268 26.68 4.04 -0.71
C ASP A 268 25.21 3.60 -0.86
N PRO A 269 24.43 3.54 0.24
CA PRO A 269 23.06 3.04 0.19
C PRO A 269 22.10 3.95 -0.60
N ILE A 270 22.37 5.26 -0.68
CA ILE A 270 21.53 6.19 -1.44
C ILE A 270 21.78 6.02 -2.94
N ARG A 271 23.04 5.90 -3.37
CA ARG A 271 23.37 5.55 -4.76
C ARG A 271 22.81 4.19 -5.14
N THR A 272 22.91 3.21 -4.24
CA THR A 272 22.33 1.88 -4.40
C THR A 272 20.81 1.96 -4.60
N MET A 273 20.09 2.75 -3.78
CA MET A 273 18.65 3.01 -3.95
C MET A 273 18.33 3.52 -5.36
N GLY A 274 19.08 4.51 -5.84
CA GLY A 274 18.88 5.09 -7.17
C GLY A 274 19.18 4.10 -8.30
N ALA A 275 20.25 3.31 -8.18
CA ALA A 275 20.63 2.30 -9.16
C ALA A 275 19.57 1.18 -9.27
N ILE A 276 19.18 0.59 -8.14
CA ILE A 276 18.16 -0.47 -8.07
C ILE A 276 16.81 0.03 -8.58
N ARG A 277 16.42 1.28 -8.26
CA ARG A 277 15.17 1.86 -8.77
C ARG A 277 15.17 1.98 -10.29
N ARG A 278 16.24 2.54 -10.87
CA ARG A 278 16.38 2.67 -12.33
C ARG A 278 16.40 1.31 -13.02
N GLU A 279 17.03 0.31 -12.42
CA GLU A 279 17.03 -1.05 -12.95
C GLU A 279 15.62 -1.64 -12.94
N LYS A 280 14.88 -1.54 -11.81
CA LYS A 280 13.50 -2.04 -11.71
C LYS A 280 12.55 -1.36 -12.69
N ASP A 281 12.76 -0.08 -12.99
CA ASP A 281 11.92 0.67 -13.94
C ASP A 281 12.07 0.17 -15.38
N ASN A 282 13.21 -0.44 -15.70
CA ASN A 282 13.51 -1.01 -17.03
C ASN A 282 13.47 -2.55 -17.03
N PHE A 283 13.15 -3.17 -15.89
CA PHE A 283 13.16 -4.61 -15.74
C PHE A 283 12.01 -5.26 -16.50
N ARG A 284 12.34 -6.16 -17.43
CA ARG A 284 11.35 -7.00 -18.12
C ARG A 284 10.99 -8.17 -17.22
N VAL A 285 9.80 -8.11 -16.63
CA VAL A 285 9.30 -9.14 -15.72
C VAL A 285 9.29 -10.50 -16.42
N PRO A 286 10.05 -11.49 -15.93
CA PRO A 286 10.02 -12.85 -16.46
C PRO A 286 8.63 -13.48 -16.28
N LYS A 287 8.27 -14.42 -17.16
CA LYS A 287 7.02 -15.18 -17.01
C LYS A 287 6.98 -15.94 -15.68
N ASP A 288 8.11 -16.52 -15.24
CA ASP A 288 8.22 -17.37 -14.04
C ASP A 288 9.25 -16.90 -13.01
#